data_AF-A0A663M599-F1
#
_entry.id   AF-A0A663M599-F1
#
_cell.length_a   1.000
_cell.length_b   1.000
_cell.length_c   1.000
_cell.angle_alpha   90.00
_cell.angle_beta   90.00
_cell.angle_gamma   90.00
#
_symmetry.space_group_name_H-M   'P 1'
#
loop_
_entity.id
_entity.type
_entity.pdbx_description
1 polymer ?
#
loop_
_entity_poly.entity_id
_entity_poly.type
_entity_poly.pdbx_seq_one_letter_code
_entity_poly.pdbx_strand_id
1 'polypeptide(L)' 'MSASDIQVKELEKSASGQAFELILSPCSKEAVPEFPLSPSKKDVSLEEIQKKLEAA' A
#
# COMPACT_ATOMS: atom_id res chain seq x y z
N MET A 1 14.61 -26.00 -7.33
CA MET A 1 14.10 -25.01 -6.37
C MET A 1 14.36 -25.58 -4.99
N SER A 2 15.23 -24.95 -4.20
CA SER A 2 15.54 -25.45 -2.87
C SER A 2 14.41 -25.05 -1.93
N ALA A 3 14.00 -25.92 -1.00
CA ALA A 3 12.91 -25.60 -0.07
C ALA A 3 13.22 -24.39 0.84
N SER A 4 14.48 -23.98 0.90
CA SER A 4 14.96 -22.78 1.61
C SER A 4 14.57 -21.46 0.95
N ASP A 5 14.07 -21.49 -0.29
CA ASP A 5 13.64 -20.31 -1.04
C ASP A 5 12.19 -19.89 -0.71
N ILE A 6 11.42 -20.65 0.08
CA ILE A 6 10.00 -20.38 0.31
C ILE A 6 9.74 -20.24 1.81
N GLN A 7 9.49 -19.01 2.27
CA GLN A 7 9.07 -18.70 3.63
C GLN A 7 7.62 -18.23 3.64
N VAL A 8 6.81 -18.79 4.54
CA VAL A 8 5.41 -18.38 4.74
C VAL A 8 5.29 -17.74 6.12
N LYS A 9 4.65 -16.57 6.18
CA LYS A 9 4.34 -15.87 7.43
C LYS A 9 2.83 -15.68 7.52
N GLU A 10 2.22 -16.35 8.48
CA GLU A 10 0.77 -16.27 8.67
C GLU A 10 0.36 -14.86 9.16
N LEU A 11 -0.79 -14.37 8.67
CA LEU A 11 -1.34 -13.06 9.04
C LEU A 11 -2.56 -13.22 9.95
N GLU A 12 -3.71 -13.51 9.36
CA GLU A 12 -4.98 -13.65 10.09
C GLU A 12 -5.77 -14.83 9.54
N LYS A 13 -6.56 -15.42 10.44
CA LYS A 13 -7.51 -16.45 10.10
C LYS A 13 -8.88 -16.05 10.61
N SER A 14 -9.85 -16.03 9.71
CA SER A 14 -11.24 -15.71 9.99
C SER A 14 -12.14 -16.87 9.54
N ALA A 15 -13.43 -16.81 9.89
CA ALA A 15 -14.38 -17.86 9.51
C ALA A 15 -14.47 -18.07 7.99
N SER A 16 -14.17 -17.03 7.20
CA SER A 16 -14.22 -17.06 5.74
C SER A 16 -12.89 -17.44 5.08
N GLY A 17 -11.79 -17.57 5.83
CA GLY A 17 -10.50 -17.96 5.24
C GLY A 17 -9.28 -17.60 6.06
N GLN A 18 -8.12 -17.69 5.40
CA GLN A 18 -6.82 -17.40 6.00
C GLN A 18 -6.01 -16.53 5.05
N ALA A 19 -5.30 -15.56 5.61
CA ALA A 19 -4.33 -14.72 4.94
C ALA A 19 -2.92 -15.05 5.42
N PHE A 20 -1.94 -14.95 4.52
CA PHE A 20 -0.51 -15.12 4.82
C PHE A 20 0.35 -14.35 3.81
N GLU A 21 1.56 -13.99 4.22
CA GLU A 21 2.62 -13.45 3.37
C GLU A 21 3.50 -14.60 2.88
N LEU A 22 3.73 -14.68 1.57
CA LEU A 22 4.69 -15.61 0.95
C LEU A 22 5.96 -14.84 0.57
N ILE A 23 7.08 -15.22 1.16
CA ILE A 23 8.38 -14.60 0.97
C ILE A 23 9.26 -15.60 0.22
N LEU A 24 9.50 -15.34 -1.07
CA LEU A 24 10.33 -16.20 -1.93
C LEU A 24 11.83 -15.85 -1.88
N SER A 25 12.16 -14.72 -1.28
CA SER A 25 13.51 -14.22 -1.00
C SER A 25 13.36 -13.12 0.04
N PRO A 26 14.27 -12.96 1.03
CA PRO A 26 14.24 -11.81 1.92
C PRO A 26 14.29 -10.55 1.05
N CYS A 27 13.22 -9.76 1.04
CA CYS A 27 13.24 -8.45 0.40
C CYS A 27 14.38 -7.67 1.07
N SER A 28 15.36 -7.20 0.30
CA SER A 28 16.46 -6.39 0.82
C SER A 28 15.87 -5.32 1.74
N LYS A 29 16.41 -5.18 2.96
CA LYS A 29 15.82 -4.39 4.04
C LYS A 29 15.59 -2.90 3.68
N GLU A 30 16.13 -2.45 2.55
CA GLU A 30 15.95 -1.13 1.95
C GLU A 30 14.78 -0.99 0.95
N ALA A 31 13.90 -1.98 0.77
CA ALA A 31 12.65 -1.78 0.03
C ALA A 31 11.64 -0.96 0.87
N VAL A 32 12.05 0.24 1.27
CA VAL A 32 11.14 1.34 1.59
C VAL A 32 10.17 1.41 0.42
N PRO A 33 8.84 1.50 0.64
CA PRO A 33 7.91 1.78 -0.42
C PRO A 33 8.29 3.14 -1.05
N GLU A 34 9.13 3.13 -2.08
CA GLU A 34 9.40 4.28 -2.96
C GLU A 34 8.23 4.42 -3.94
N PHE A 35 7.03 4.28 -3.42
CA PHE A 35 5.82 4.60 -4.13
C PHE A 35 5.04 5.53 -3.21
N PRO A 36 4.80 6.79 -3.61
CA PRO A 36 3.91 7.65 -2.86
C PRO A 36 2.51 7.05 -2.95
N LEU A 37 2.16 6.17 -1.98
CA LEU A 37 0.87 5.46 -1.89
C LEU A 37 -0.31 6.38 -1.55
N SER A 38 -0.14 7.68 -1.70
CA SER A 38 -1.19 8.65 -1.55
C SER A 38 -0.96 9.77 -2.54
N PRO A 39 -1.95 10.13 -3.38
CA PRO A 39 -1.92 11.42 -4.04
C PRO A 39 -1.69 12.47 -2.96
N SER A 40 -0.75 13.39 -3.19
CA SER A 40 -0.51 14.48 -2.24
C SER A 40 -1.86 15.10 -1.91
N LYS A 41 -2.18 15.14 -0.61
CA LYS A 41 -3.36 15.87 -0.14
C LYS A 41 -3.11 17.32 -0.53
N LYS A 42 -3.68 17.74 -1.66
CA LYS A 42 -3.73 19.15 -2.00
C LYS A 42 -4.76 19.74 -1.06
N ASP A 43 -4.31 20.47 -0.06
CA ASP A 43 -5.17 21.29 0.79
C ASP A 43 -5.74 22.43 -0.08
N VAL A 44 -6.72 22.11 -0.90
CA VAL A 44 -7.49 23.11 -1.66
C VAL A 44 -8.44 23.80 -0.68
N SER A 45 -8.30 25.11 -0.51
CA SER A 45 -9.16 25.87 0.41
C SER A 45 -10.58 25.97 -0.14
N LEU A 46 -11.56 26.24 0.74
CA LEU A 46 -12.95 26.45 0.33
C LEU A 46 -13.08 27.61 -0.67
N GLU A 47 -12.31 28.70 -0.51
CA GLU A 47 -12.30 29.82 -1.47
C GLU A 47 -11.84 29.39 -2.87
N GLU A 48 -10.80 28.55 -2.97
CA GLU A 48 -10.27 28.11 -4.28
C GLU A 48 -11.26 27.20 -5.02
N ILE A 49 -11.99 26.36 -4.28
CA ILE A 49 -13.04 25.50 -4.84
C ILE A 49 -14.19 26.36 -5.37
N GLN A 50 -14.65 27.35 -4.60
CA GLN A 50 -15.72 28.26 -5.01
C GLN A 50 -15.36 29.06 -6.27
N LYS A 51 -14.15 29.62 -6.33
CA LYS A 51 -13.67 30.38 -7.49
C LYS A 51 -13.64 29.55 -8.78
N LYS A 52 -13.28 28.26 -8.70
CA LYS A 52 -13.29 27.37 -9.87
C LYS A 52 -14.70 27.01 -10.33
N LEU A 53 -15.65 26.89 -9.41
CA LEU A 53 -17.05 26.61 -9.74
C LEU A 53 -17.73 27.82 -10.41
N GLU A 54 -17.40 29.04 -9.99
CA GLU A 54 -18.00 30.27 -10.53
C GLU A 54 -17.48 30.64 -11.94
N ALA A 55 -16.28 30.20 -12.31
CA ALA A 55 -15.66 30.51 -13.59
C ALA A 55 -16.07 29.58 -14.75
N ALA A 56 -16.86 28.53 -14.48
CA ALA A 56 -17.36 27.55 -15.45
C ALA A 56 -18.77 27.92 -15.92
#